data_AF-A0A5C9CJY4-F1
#
_entry.id   AF-A0A5C9CJY4-F1
#
_cell.length_a   1.000
_cell.length_b   1.000
_cell.length_c   1.000
_cell.angle_alpha   90.00
_cell.angle_beta   90.00
_cell.angle_gamma   90.00
#
_symmetry.space_group_name_H-M   'P 1'
#
loop_
_entity.id
_entity.type
_entity.pdbx_description
1 polymer ?
#
loop_
_entity_poly.entity_id
_entity_poly.type
_entity_poly.pdbx_seq_one_letter_code
_entity_poly.pdbx_strand_id
1 'polypeptide(L)'
;MFAALAAVPWLMHFMGQERLGILSLVWVVVGYFSFLDMGLGRAVTVAVAAARSDGQPTSDEIHVLGSASVLLTAVGILMTVVLGVGVETWGTPFKLSSIALAEEVRLALLWTLPSLPLLLLSSAFRGHLEGVGAFRVLNMLRIPTGILLVAGPCLSAYFSPSLLWACVSIFLVRLVHLLVLWALIATEIQMSMTAMSAALLRHSNLLWLRRLLSFGGWVTVSNVIGPVIVYVDRFVIGATLAASSVAIYAVPFDLVSRLPILVAALTSVLLPELARLSSLAATTDPDARQQAHQLVWRSSLFSAAVVAALVILGVLAAPLALNLWMGEDFAQQSSTLTQVLLMAFGVNAIAQIPFTALQATGKVRAVALLHSAELVPYAILVFFAISWLGLVGAAWAWFLRSIVDYGVLAWMWHRQTQCNPVSVNL
;
A
#
# COMPACT_ATOMS: atom_id res chain seq x y z
N MET A 1 -2.80 -3.96 -12.13
CA MET A 1 -1.81 -2.96 -12.57
C MET A 1 -2.01 -2.61 -14.04
N PHE A 2 -1.86 -3.55 -14.98
CA PHE A 2 -2.14 -3.29 -16.41
C PHE A 2 -3.55 -2.77 -16.67
N ALA A 3 -4.57 -3.33 -16.00
CA ALA A 3 -5.94 -2.83 -16.09
C ALA A 3 -6.07 -1.34 -15.67
N ALA A 4 -5.32 -0.90 -14.65
CA ALA A 4 -5.33 0.50 -14.23
C ALA A 4 -4.68 1.39 -15.29
N LEU A 5 -3.54 0.97 -15.86
CA LEU A 5 -2.84 1.73 -16.91
C LEU A 5 -3.69 1.89 -18.19
N ALA A 6 -4.46 0.86 -18.56
CA ALA A 6 -5.42 0.95 -19.65
C ALA A 6 -6.67 1.81 -19.30
N ALA A 7 -7.07 1.80 -18.03
CA ALA A 7 -8.25 2.52 -17.55
C ALA A 7 -8.06 4.04 -17.42
N VAL A 8 -6.83 4.52 -17.16
CA VAL A 8 -6.59 5.95 -16.89
C VAL A 8 -7.03 6.87 -18.05
N PRO A 9 -6.63 6.65 -19.33
CA PRO A 9 -7.08 7.50 -20.42
C PRO A 9 -8.60 7.46 -20.62
N TRP A 10 -9.20 6.28 -20.46
CA TRP A 10 -10.64 6.10 -20.54
C TRP A 10 -11.37 6.92 -19.48
N LEU A 11 -10.96 6.80 -18.21
CA LEU A 11 -11.56 7.55 -17.11
C LEU A 11 -11.32 9.05 -17.26
N MET A 12 -10.16 9.47 -17.75
CA MET A 12 -9.89 10.87 -18.03
C MET A 12 -10.83 11.42 -19.11
N HIS A 13 -11.04 10.68 -20.20
CA HIS A 13 -11.92 11.09 -21.28
C HIS A 13 -13.38 11.26 -20.84
N PHE A 14 -13.92 10.28 -20.08
CA PHE A 14 -15.34 10.30 -19.69
C PHE A 14 -15.62 11.14 -18.43
N MET A 15 -14.78 11.05 -17.40
CA MET A 15 -15.04 11.71 -16.11
C MET A 15 -14.43 13.11 -16.01
N GLY A 16 -13.42 13.40 -16.84
CA GLY A 16 -12.59 14.59 -16.73
C GLY A 16 -11.58 14.49 -15.59
N GLN A 17 -10.68 15.47 -15.57
CA GLN A 17 -9.50 15.46 -14.70
C GLN A 17 -9.83 15.63 -13.21
N GLU A 18 -10.82 16.47 -12.87
CA GLU A 18 -11.18 16.74 -11.47
C GLU A 18 -11.80 15.50 -10.81
N ARG A 19 -12.77 14.85 -11.45
CA ARG A 19 -13.37 13.60 -10.94
C ARG A 19 -12.35 12.47 -10.86
N LEU A 20 -11.45 12.34 -11.84
CA LEU A 20 -10.37 11.34 -11.80
C LEU A 20 -9.42 11.59 -10.61
N GLY A 21 -9.11 12.85 -10.31
CA GLY A 21 -8.27 13.22 -9.17
C GLY A 21 -8.90 12.79 -7.85
N ILE A 22 -10.20 13.01 -7.70
CA ILE A 22 -10.95 12.58 -6.52
C ILE A 22 -11.08 11.06 -6.46
N LEU A 23 -11.33 10.39 -7.58
CA LEU A 23 -11.36 8.93 -7.64
C LEU A 23 -10.00 8.32 -7.24
N SER A 24 -8.88 8.93 -7.63
CA SER A 24 -7.55 8.52 -7.19
C SER A 24 -7.40 8.63 -5.68
N LEU A 25 -7.87 9.73 -5.08
CA LEU A 25 -7.90 9.89 -3.62
C LEU A 25 -8.80 8.86 -2.96
N VAL A 26 -9.95 8.53 -3.55
CA VAL A 26 -10.83 7.47 -3.05
C VAL A 26 -10.11 6.12 -3.05
N TRP A 27 -9.40 5.75 -4.12
CA TRP A 27 -8.62 4.51 -4.15
C TRP A 27 -7.51 4.49 -3.11
N VAL A 28 -6.85 5.62 -2.91
CA VAL A 28 -5.82 5.83 -1.88
C VAL A 28 -6.43 5.61 -0.49
N VAL A 29 -7.49 6.35 -0.14
CA VAL A 29 -8.18 6.26 1.15
C VAL A 29 -8.64 4.83 1.43
N VAL A 30 -9.36 4.21 0.49
CA VAL A 30 -9.87 2.83 0.66
C VAL A 30 -8.72 1.83 0.73
N GLY A 31 -7.72 1.94 -0.14
CA GLY A 31 -6.56 1.07 -0.15
C GLY A 31 -5.79 1.13 1.16
N TYR A 32 -5.65 2.32 1.72
CA TYR A 32 -4.92 2.52 2.96
C TYR A 32 -5.65 2.05 4.18
N PHE A 33 -6.96 2.25 4.29
CA PHE A 33 -7.66 1.73 5.45
C PHE A 33 -7.53 0.21 5.61
N SER A 34 -7.00 -0.53 4.63
CA SER A 34 -6.55 -1.91 4.84
C SER A 34 -5.46 -2.06 5.92
N PHE A 35 -4.59 -1.06 6.16
CA PHE A 35 -3.59 -1.09 7.26
C PHE A 35 -4.25 -1.10 8.64
N LEU A 36 -5.49 -0.61 8.75
CA LEU A 36 -6.27 -0.67 10.00
C LEU A 36 -6.74 -2.09 10.31
N ASP A 37 -6.41 -3.07 9.48
CA ASP A 37 -6.47 -4.46 9.90
C ASP A 37 -5.48 -4.78 11.02
N MET A 38 -4.58 -3.85 11.38
CA MET A 38 -3.61 -4.00 12.47
C MET A 38 -2.76 -5.29 12.39
N GLY A 39 -2.58 -5.84 11.19
CA GLY A 39 -1.95 -7.15 11.00
C GLY A 39 -2.79 -8.35 11.49
N LEU A 40 -4.04 -8.14 11.91
CA LEU A 40 -4.98 -9.18 12.35
C LEU A 40 -5.19 -10.24 11.28
N GLY A 41 -5.19 -9.89 9.99
CA GLY A 41 -5.29 -10.88 8.91
C GLY A 41 -4.18 -11.93 9.00
N ARG A 42 -2.92 -11.51 9.20
CA ARG A 42 -1.79 -12.43 9.39
C ARG A 42 -1.86 -13.18 10.73
N ALA A 43 -2.33 -12.52 11.78
CA ALA A 43 -2.51 -13.15 13.08
C ALA A 43 -3.53 -14.31 13.00
N VAL A 44 -4.64 -14.11 12.26
CA VAL A 44 -5.62 -15.15 11.96
C VAL A 44 -4.98 -16.28 11.15
N THR A 45 -4.19 -15.98 10.11
CA THR A 45 -3.46 -17.01 9.34
C THR A 45 -2.63 -17.92 10.22
N VAL A 46 -1.80 -17.34 11.09
CA VAL A 46 -0.92 -18.11 11.99
C VAL A 46 -1.74 -18.92 13.00
N ALA A 47 -2.75 -18.31 13.62
CA ALA A 47 -3.56 -18.98 14.63
C ALA A 47 -4.41 -20.12 14.04
N VAL A 48 -4.98 -19.93 12.84
CA VAL A 48 -5.74 -20.98 12.14
C VAL A 48 -4.81 -22.10 11.67
N ALA A 49 -3.63 -21.78 11.12
CA ALA A 49 -2.65 -22.79 10.73
C ALA A 49 -2.19 -23.64 11.93
N ALA A 50 -1.98 -23.01 13.08
CA ALA A 50 -1.63 -23.71 14.32
C ALA A 50 -2.78 -24.57 14.86
N ALA A 51 -4.02 -24.08 14.78
CA ALA A 51 -5.22 -24.80 15.22
C ALA A 51 -5.61 -25.98 14.31
N ARG A 52 -5.08 -26.04 13.09
CA ARG A 52 -5.30 -27.12 12.10
C ARG A 52 -4.09 -28.07 11.95
N SER A 53 -3.30 -28.29 13.01
CA SER A 53 -2.18 -29.25 12.97
C SER A 53 -2.58 -30.64 12.46
N ASP A 54 -3.82 -31.05 12.76
CA ASP A 54 -4.37 -32.38 12.44
C ASP A 54 -5.29 -32.34 11.20
N GLY A 55 -5.36 -31.20 10.50
CA GLY A 55 -6.11 -31.02 9.25
C GLY A 55 -7.64 -30.87 9.39
N GLN A 56 -8.19 -30.97 10.60
CA GLN A 56 -9.63 -30.87 10.86
C GLN A 56 -10.03 -29.49 11.42
N PRO A 57 -11.26 -29.00 11.16
CA PRO A 57 -11.76 -27.77 11.77
C PRO A 57 -11.87 -27.92 13.29
N THR A 58 -11.41 -26.91 14.04
CA THR A 58 -11.44 -26.91 15.52
C THR A 58 -12.29 -25.78 16.09
N SER A 59 -12.71 -25.90 17.35
CA SER A 59 -13.44 -24.81 18.04
C SER A 59 -12.58 -23.53 18.14
N ASP A 60 -11.26 -23.69 18.30
CA ASP A 60 -10.31 -22.58 18.38
C ASP A 60 -10.27 -21.75 17.09
N GLU A 61 -10.40 -22.38 15.93
CA GLU A 61 -10.52 -21.72 14.63
C GLU A 61 -11.69 -20.73 14.59
N ILE A 62 -12.86 -21.15 15.09
CA ILE A 62 -14.07 -20.30 15.17
C ILE A 62 -13.89 -19.17 16.19
N HIS A 63 -13.24 -19.44 17.33
CA HIS A 63 -12.93 -18.40 18.31
C HIS A 63 -12.01 -17.31 17.76
N VAL A 64 -10.96 -17.71 17.02
CA VAL A 64 -10.01 -16.81 16.37
C VAL A 64 -10.73 -15.97 15.32
N LEU A 65 -11.42 -16.63 14.38
CA LEU A 65 -12.12 -15.96 13.29
C LEU A 65 -13.23 -15.04 13.81
N GLY A 66 -13.99 -15.47 14.81
CA GLY A 66 -15.07 -14.70 15.43
C GLY A 66 -14.56 -13.45 16.13
N SER A 67 -13.51 -13.59 16.94
CA SER A 67 -12.89 -12.46 17.65
C SER A 67 -12.29 -11.43 16.69
N ALA A 68 -11.60 -11.89 15.63
CA ALA A 68 -11.06 -11.00 14.61
C ALA A 68 -12.17 -10.30 13.80
N SER A 69 -13.21 -11.03 13.41
CA SER A 69 -14.34 -10.49 12.65
C SER A 69 -15.07 -9.39 13.42
N VAL A 70 -15.40 -9.64 14.70
CA VAL A 70 -16.08 -8.65 15.55
C VAL A 70 -15.24 -7.38 15.68
N LEU A 71 -13.93 -7.52 15.97
CA LEU A 71 -13.04 -6.37 16.10
C LEU A 71 -12.94 -5.57 14.80
N LEU A 72 -12.65 -6.24 13.67
CA LEU A 72 -12.43 -5.58 12.39
C LEU A 72 -13.71 -4.93 11.85
N THR A 73 -14.87 -5.56 12.05
CA THR A 73 -16.15 -4.93 11.74
C THR A 73 -16.43 -3.74 12.66
N ALA A 74 -16.16 -3.83 13.96
CA ALA A 74 -16.35 -2.70 14.89
C ALA A 74 -15.44 -1.51 14.55
N VAL A 75 -14.15 -1.76 14.26
CA VAL A 75 -13.21 -0.73 13.79
C VAL A 75 -13.68 -0.13 12.47
N GLY A 76 -14.10 -0.97 11.51
CA GLY A 76 -14.60 -0.51 10.22
C GLY A 76 -15.83 0.39 10.35
N ILE A 77 -16.81 -0.02 11.15
CA ILE A 77 -18.02 0.78 11.43
C ILE A 77 -17.65 2.10 12.12
N LEU A 78 -16.78 2.05 13.15
CA LEU A 78 -16.31 3.25 13.83
C LEU A 78 -15.68 4.24 12.83
N MET A 79 -14.84 3.75 11.92
CA MET A 79 -14.22 4.59 10.88
C MET A 79 -15.24 5.13 9.89
N THR A 80 -16.17 4.32 9.41
CA THR A 80 -17.28 4.76 8.56
C THR A 80 -18.07 5.89 9.23
N VAL A 81 -18.37 5.76 10.52
CA VAL A 81 -19.11 6.77 11.29
C VAL A 81 -18.28 8.03 11.48
N VAL A 82 -17.02 7.92 11.95
CA VAL A 82 -16.15 9.07 12.21
C VAL A 82 -15.91 9.88 10.93
N LEU A 83 -15.60 9.21 9.82
CA LEU A 83 -15.38 9.88 8.54
C LEU A 83 -16.67 10.43 7.95
N GLY A 84 -17.78 9.70 8.10
CA GLY A 84 -19.09 10.15 7.63
C GLY A 84 -19.53 11.42 8.35
N VAL A 85 -19.42 11.44 9.68
CA VAL A 85 -19.65 12.65 10.48
C VAL A 85 -18.71 13.76 10.04
N GLY A 86 -17.42 13.50 9.86
CA GLY A 86 -16.47 14.52 9.40
C GLY A 86 -16.84 15.14 8.05
N VAL A 87 -17.26 14.32 7.08
CA VAL A 87 -17.72 14.79 5.75
C VAL A 87 -19.00 15.62 5.88
N GLU A 88 -19.93 15.22 6.75
CA GLU A 88 -21.18 15.96 6.98
C GLU A 88 -20.99 17.28 7.74
N THR A 89 -20.10 17.30 8.73
CA THR A 89 -19.92 18.47 9.61
C THR A 89 -18.95 19.50 9.05
N TRP A 90 -17.88 19.04 8.40
CA TRP A 90 -16.79 19.90 7.91
C TRP A 90 -16.74 19.99 6.39
N GLY A 91 -17.61 19.27 5.68
CA GLY A 91 -17.61 19.21 4.23
C GLY A 91 -16.46 18.38 3.68
N THR A 92 -16.26 18.45 2.36
CA THR A 92 -15.15 17.77 1.70
C THR A 92 -13.87 18.57 1.86
N PRO A 93 -12.72 17.96 2.22
CA PRO A 93 -11.45 18.68 2.41
C PRO A 93 -10.79 19.14 1.11
N PHE A 94 -11.53 19.14 -0.01
CA PHE A 94 -11.01 19.38 -1.35
C PHE A 94 -11.47 20.73 -1.89
N LYS A 95 -10.59 21.41 -2.63
CA LYS A 95 -10.98 22.59 -3.42
C LYS A 95 -11.62 22.13 -4.73
N LEU A 96 -12.90 22.41 -4.88
CA LEU A 96 -13.72 21.98 -6.01
C LEU A 96 -14.17 23.17 -6.87
N SER A 97 -14.31 22.93 -8.18
CA SER A 97 -14.65 23.96 -9.17
C SER A 97 -16.09 24.47 -9.08
N SER A 98 -17.02 23.67 -8.56
CA SER A 98 -18.44 24.03 -8.50
C SER A 98 -19.16 23.41 -7.30
N ILE A 99 -20.25 24.05 -6.88
CA ILE A 99 -21.12 23.56 -5.80
C ILE A 99 -21.80 22.23 -6.18
N ALA A 100 -22.19 22.06 -7.45
CA ALA A 100 -22.79 20.82 -7.94
C ALA A 100 -21.82 19.63 -7.82
N LEU A 101 -20.54 19.85 -8.12
CA LEU A 101 -19.51 18.83 -7.94
C LEU A 101 -19.24 18.55 -6.46
N ALA A 102 -19.33 19.56 -5.58
CA ALA A 102 -19.19 19.35 -4.14
C ALA A 102 -20.23 18.37 -3.59
N GLU A 103 -21.47 18.48 -4.02
CA GLU A 103 -22.52 17.54 -3.62
C GLU A 103 -22.29 16.14 -4.22
N GLU A 104 -21.90 16.06 -5.49
CA GLU A 104 -21.52 14.80 -6.15
C GLU A 104 -20.40 14.07 -5.38
N VAL A 105 -19.37 14.81 -4.96
CA VAL A 105 -18.22 14.29 -4.21
C VAL A 105 -18.61 13.89 -2.80
N ARG A 106 -19.42 14.69 -2.10
CA ARG A 106 -19.96 14.34 -0.79
C ARG A 106 -20.68 13.00 -0.85
N LEU A 107 -21.62 12.84 -1.78
CA LEU A 107 -22.36 11.58 -1.96
C LEU A 107 -21.44 10.41 -2.34
N ALA A 108 -20.49 10.63 -3.24
CA ALA A 108 -19.53 9.61 -3.64
C ALA A 108 -18.65 9.11 -2.48
N LEU A 109 -18.19 10.03 -1.62
CA LEU A 109 -17.44 9.69 -0.41
C LEU A 109 -18.30 8.87 0.55
N LEU A 110 -19.53 9.34 0.85
CA LEU A 110 -20.45 8.64 1.75
C LEU A 110 -20.78 7.23 1.28
N TRP A 111 -20.98 7.02 -0.03
CA TRP A 111 -21.18 5.68 -0.60
C TRP A 111 -19.94 4.79 -0.55
N THR A 112 -18.76 5.38 -0.50
CA THR A 112 -17.52 4.62 -0.36
C THR A 112 -17.27 4.18 1.08
N LEU A 113 -17.65 4.97 2.08
CA LEU A 113 -17.33 4.68 3.49
C LEU A 113 -17.83 3.30 4.00
N PRO A 114 -19.00 2.77 3.59
CA PRO A 114 -19.40 1.40 3.91
C PRO A 114 -18.45 0.32 3.39
N SER A 115 -17.56 0.63 2.44
CA SER A 115 -16.54 -0.31 1.99
C SER A 115 -15.45 -0.60 3.02
N LEU A 116 -15.29 0.24 4.05
CA LEU A 116 -14.27 0.08 5.10
C LEU A 116 -14.51 -1.16 5.97
N PRO A 117 -15.69 -1.38 6.59
CA PRO A 117 -15.96 -2.61 7.32
C PRO A 117 -15.89 -3.85 6.43
N LEU A 118 -16.28 -3.74 5.15
CA LEU A 118 -16.17 -4.86 4.20
C LEU A 118 -14.71 -5.21 3.92
N LEU A 119 -13.86 -4.20 3.70
CA LEU A 119 -12.42 -4.36 3.46
C LEU A 119 -11.73 -4.99 4.67
N LEU A 120 -12.00 -4.47 5.87
CA LEU A 120 -11.39 -4.97 7.10
C LEU A 120 -11.85 -6.39 7.42
N LEU A 121 -13.14 -6.69 7.32
CA LEU A 121 -13.63 -8.06 7.53
C LEU A 121 -13.04 -9.04 6.50
N SER A 122 -12.88 -8.60 5.25
CA SER A 122 -12.24 -9.42 4.20
C SER A 122 -10.80 -9.81 4.55
N SER A 123 -10.07 -9.03 5.37
CA SER A 123 -8.69 -9.36 5.75
C SER A 123 -8.64 -10.54 6.73
N ALA A 124 -9.56 -10.65 7.69
CA ALA A 124 -9.68 -11.83 8.56
C ALA A 124 -10.12 -13.07 7.78
N PHE A 125 -11.08 -12.91 6.86
CA PHE A 125 -11.57 -14.04 6.04
C PHE A 125 -10.47 -14.56 5.10
N ARG A 126 -9.74 -13.64 4.45
CA ARG A 126 -8.55 -13.97 3.70
C ARG A 126 -7.52 -14.67 4.59
N GLY A 127 -7.25 -14.12 5.78
CA GLY A 127 -6.29 -14.68 6.72
C GLY A 127 -6.61 -16.12 7.10
N HIS A 128 -7.88 -16.43 7.33
CA HIS A 128 -8.36 -17.77 7.59
C HIS A 128 -8.13 -18.72 6.40
N LEU A 129 -8.54 -18.33 5.18
CA LEU A 129 -8.32 -19.14 3.97
C LEU A 129 -6.83 -19.37 3.66
N GLU A 130 -5.98 -18.37 3.92
CA GLU A 130 -4.51 -18.53 3.85
C GLU A 130 -4.01 -19.52 4.91
N GLY A 131 -4.56 -19.49 6.12
CA GLY A 131 -4.17 -20.36 7.23
C GLY A 131 -4.49 -21.84 6.99
N VAL A 132 -5.57 -22.13 6.27
CA VAL A 132 -5.93 -23.50 5.85
C VAL A 132 -5.26 -23.92 4.52
N GLY A 133 -4.47 -23.03 3.89
CA GLY A 133 -3.73 -23.32 2.67
C GLY A 133 -4.54 -23.18 1.36
N ALA A 134 -5.72 -22.54 1.38
CA ALA A 134 -6.61 -22.38 0.22
C ALA A 134 -6.16 -21.28 -0.78
N PHE A 135 -4.85 -21.17 -1.05
CA PHE A 135 -4.26 -20.12 -1.87
C PHE A 135 -4.79 -20.08 -3.31
N ARG A 136 -5.10 -21.25 -3.90
CA ARG A 136 -5.62 -21.33 -5.28
C ARG A 136 -6.97 -20.63 -5.40
N VAL A 137 -7.91 -20.95 -4.52
CA VAL A 137 -9.25 -20.37 -4.51
C VAL A 137 -9.17 -18.87 -4.21
N LEU A 138 -8.33 -18.49 -3.25
CA LEU A 138 -8.11 -17.10 -2.91
C LEU A 138 -7.58 -16.29 -4.10
N ASN A 139 -6.61 -16.83 -4.85
CA ASN A 139 -6.07 -16.17 -6.05
C ASN A 139 -7.10 -16.10 -7.19
N MET A 140 -7.92 -17.15 -7.36
CA MET A 140 -9.03 -17.15 -8.33
C MET A 140 -10.10 -16.10 -8.02
N LEU A 141 -10.28 -15.72 -6.77
CA LEU A 141 -11.14 -14.60 -6.37
C LEU A 141 -10.42 -13.25 -6.52
N ARG A 142 -9.17 -13.16 -6.08
CA ARG A 142 -8.39 -11.91 -6.03
C ARG A 142 -8.16 -11.29 -7.41
N ILE A 143 -7.85 -12.09 -8.43
CA ILE A 143 -7.55 -11.57 -9.77
C ILE A 143 -8.77 -10.88 -10.40
N PRO A 144 -9.96 -11.52 -10.50
CA PRO A 144 -11.17 -10.87 -11.01
C PRO A 144 -11.59 -9.66 -10.16
N THR A 145 -11.55 -9.75 -8.83
CA THR A 145 -11.89 -8.61 -7.96
C THR A 145 -10.97 -7.42 -8.25
N GLY A 146 -9.67 -7.65 -8.41
CA GLY A 146 -8.71 -6.58 -8.74
C GLY A 146 -8.97 -5.91 -10.09
N ILE A 147 -9.42 -6.68 -11.09
CA ILE A 147 -9.83 -6.15 -12.40
C ILE A 147 -11.13 -5.34 -12.24
N LEU A 148 -12.13 -5.89 -11.57
CA LEU A 148 -13.43 -5.26 -11.37
C LEU A 148 -13.37 -3.96 -10.56
N LEU A 149 -12.45 -3.84 -9.60
CA LEU A 149 -12.24 -2.60 -8.83
C LEU A 149 -11.77 -1.42 -9.69
N VAL A 150 -11.21 -1.70 -10.87
CA VAL A 150 -10.79 -0.70 -11.86
C VAL A 150 -11.82 -0.59 -13.00
N ALA A 151 -12.26 -1.74 -13.51
CA ALA A 151 -13.23 -1.79 -14.61
C ALA A 151 -14.62 -1.28 -14.21
N GLY A 152 -15.02 -1.45 -12.94
CA GLY A 152 -16.29 -0.94 -12.40
C GLY A 152 -16.43 0.57 -12.60
N PRO A 153 -15.46 1.38 -12.12
CA PRO A 153 -15.41 2.81 -12.43
C PRO A 153 -15.46 3.10 -13.94
N CYS A 154 -14.70 2.38 -14.78
CA CYS A 154 -14.71 2.60 -16.24
C CYS A 154 -16.08 2.35 -16.87
N LEU A 155 -16.75 1.27 -16.48
CA LEU A 155 -18.10 0.92 -16.96
C LEU A 155 -19.11 1.95 -16.48
N SER A 156 -19.02 2.36 -15.20
CA SER A 156 -19.91 3.40 -14.67
C SER A 156 -19.74 4.72 -15.43
N ALA A 157 -18.50 5.14 -15.69
CA ALA A 157 -18.19 6.38 -16.40
C ALA A 157 -18.72 6.40 -17.85
N TYR A 158 -18.78 5.22 -18.50
CA TYR A 158 -19.34 5.08 -19.85
C TYR A 158 -20.85 5.34 -19.88
N PHE A 159 -21.61 4.86 -18.89
CA PHE A 159 -23.06 5.05 -18.83
C PHE A 159 -23.46 6.39 -18.20
N SER A 160 -22.75 6.81 -17.16
CA SER A 160 -22.97 8.05 -16.45
C SER A 160 -21.62 8.58 -15.95
N PRO A 161 -21.13 9.73 -16.44
CA PRO A 161 -19.84 10.30 -16.05
C PRO A 161 -19.91 10.94 -14.65
N SER A 162 -20.29 10.14 -13.66
CA SER A 162 -20.47 10.54 -12.27
C SER A 162 -19.56 9.74 -11.34
N LEU A 163 -18.89 10.46 -10.45
CA LEU A 163 -18.06 9.92 -9.38
C LEU A 163 -18.87 9.05 -8.40
N LEU A 164 -20.14 9.37 -8.19
CA LEU A 164 -21.03 8.58 -7.34
C LEU A 164 -21.13 7.13 -7.85
N TRP A 165 -21.45 6.95 -9.13
CA TRP A 165 -21.58 5.61 -9.71
C TRP A 165 -20.26 4.84 -9.75
N ALA A 166 -19.14 5.54 -9.93
CA ALA A 166 -17.81 4.93 -9.79
C ALA A 166 -17.59 4.39 -8.37
N CYS A 167 -17.94 5.15 -7.34
CA CYS A 167 -17.82 4.75 -5.94
C CYS A 167 -18.79 3.60 -5.58
N VAL A 168 -20.04 3.67 -6.05
CA VAL A 168 -21.03 2.59 -5.89
C VAL A 168 -20.51 1.29 -6.52
N SER A 169 -19.89 1.35 -7.71
CA SER A 169 -19.31 0.16 -8.35
C SER A 169 -18.20 -0.47 -7.50
N ILE A 170 -17.32 0.33 -6.88
CA ILE A 170 -16.26 -0.14 -5.99
C ILE A 170 -16.87 -0.81 -4.75
N PHE A 171 -17.89 -0.19 -4.16
CA PHE A 171 -18.62 -0.76 -3.03
C PHE A 171 -19.23 -2.12 -3.38
N LEU A 172 -19.95 -2.21 -4.50
CA LEU A 172 -20.60 -3.46 -4.94
C LEU A 172 -19.59 -4.57 -5.19
N VAL A 173 -18.46 -4.27 -5.84
CA VAL A 173 -17.39 -5.26 -6.06
C VAL A 173 -16.84 -5.79 -4.72
N ARG A 174 -16.69 -4.93 -3.71
CA ARG A 174 -16.22 -5.33 -2.38
C ARG A 174 -17.27 -6.12 -1.60
N LEU A 175 -18.55 -5.77 -1.73
CA LEU A 175 -19.64 -6.51 -1.15
C LEU A 175 -19.68 -7.94 -1.70
N VAL A 176 -19.64 -8.08 -3.04
CA VAL A 176 -19.59 -9.39 -3.70
C VAL A 176 -18.34 -10.17 -3.27
N HIS A 177 -17.17 -9.52 -3.23
CA HIS A 177 -15.93 -10.16 -2.79
C HIS A 177 -16.06 -10.74 -1.36
N LEU A 178 -16.60 -9.97 -0.43
CA LEU A 178 -16.81 -10.43 0.95
C LEU A 178 -17.82 -11.58 1.02
N LEU A 179 -18.93 -11.50 0.26
CA LEU A 179 -19.94 -12.56 0.23
C LEU A 179 -19.37 -13.87 -0.32
N VAL A 180 -18.51 -13.80 -1.34
CA VAL A 180 -17.82 -15.00 -1.86
C VAL A 180 -16.84 -15.55 -0.82
N LEU A 181 -16.04 -14.71 -0.16
CA LEU A 181 -15.17 -15.15 0.93
C LEU A 181 -15.98 -15.82 2.05
N TRP A 182 -17.10 -15.23 2.44
CA TRP A 182 -17.98 -15.79 3.45
C TRP A 182 -18.49 -17.18 3.03
N ALA A 183 -19.01 -17.31 1.80
CA ALA A 183 -19.48 -18.59 1.29
C ALA A 183 -18.38 -19.66 1.29
N LEU A 184 -17.16 -19.30 0.85
CA LEU A 184 -16.01 -20.22 0.82
C LEU A 184 -15.62 -20.72 2.22
N ILE A 185 -15.61 -19.83 3.22
CA ILE A 185 -15.31 -20.21 4.61
C ILE A 185 -16.43 -21.07 5.18
N ALA A 186 -17.69 -20.72 4.92
CA ALA A 186 -18.82 -21.51 5.37
C ALA A 186 -18.73 -22.95 4.83
N THR A 187 -18.39 -23.11 3.55
CA THR A 187 -18.16 -24.44 2.95
C THR A 187 -16.94 -25.16 3.55
N GLU A 188 -15.87 -24.44 3.84
CA GLU A 188 -14.63 -25.00 4.40
C GLU A 188 -14.80 -25.50 5.83
N ILE A 189 -15.59 -24.79 6.65
CA ILE A 189 -15.91 -25.15 8.04
C ILE A 189 -17.13 -26.09 8.10
N GLN A 190 -17.71 -26.46 6.94
CA GLN A 190 -18.90 -27.32 6.83
C GLN A 190 -20.12 -26.78 7.58
N MET A 191 -20.29 -25.45 7.58
CA MET A 191 -21.40 -24.74 8.21
C MET A 191 -22.23 -23.99 7.16
N SER A 192 -23.52 -23.76 7.42
CA SER A 192 -24.28 -22.79 6.64
C SER A 192 -23.80 -21.36 6.94
N MET A 193 -23.96 -20.43 6.00
CA MET A 193 -23.55 -19.03 6.20
C MET A 193 -24.23 -18.39 7.43
N THR A 194 -25.50 -18.74 7.68
CA THR A 194 -26.27 -18.24 8.84
C THR A 194 -25.82 -18.86 10.16
N ALA A 195 -25.47 -20.16 10.16
CA ALA A 195 -24.90 -20.80 11.34
C ALA A 195 -23.53 -20.21 11.67
N MET A 196 -22.72 -19.93 10.65
CA MET A 196 -21.41 -19.32 10.80
C MET A 196 -21.48 -17.92 11.43
N SER A 197 -22.38 -17.03 10.98
CA SER A 197 -22.50 -15.69 11.59
C SER A 197 -22.89 -15.76 13.07
N ALA A 198 -23.84 -16.64 13.42
CA ALA A 198 -24.22 -16.87 14.80
C ALA A 198 -23.06 -17.45 15.62
N ALA A 199 -22.28 -18.37 15.04
CA ALA A 199 -21.11 -18.96 15.69
C ALA A 199 -19.99 -17.94 15.94
N LEU A 200 -19.66 -17.10 14.95
CA LEU A 200 -18.62 -16.07 15.05
C LEU A 200 -18.94 -15.04 16.15
N LEU A 201 -20.19 -14.61 16.26
CA LEU A 201 -20.63 -13.68 17.31
C LEU A 201 -20.57 -14.35 18.69
N ARG A 202 -21.16 -15.54 18.82
CA ARG A 202 -21.28 -16.26 20.10
C ARG A 202 -19.92 -16.67 20.68
N HIS A 203 -18.98 -17.05 19.82
CA HIS A 203 -17.68 -17.59 20.23
C HIS A 203 -16.57 -16.52 20.17
N SER A 204 -16.89 -15.26 19.92
CA SER A 204 -15.92 -14.18 20.13
C SER A 204 -15.51 -14.11 21.61
N ASN A 205 -14.21 -14.08 21.89
CA ASN A 205 -13.70 -14.10 23.27
C ASN A 205 -12.59 -13.04 23.45
N LEU A 206 -12.67 -12.32 24.56
CA LEU A 206 -11.70 -11.30 24.98
C LEU A 206 -10.27 -11.85 25.06
N LEU A 207 -10.10 -13.13 25.40
CA LEU A 207 -8.78 -13.77 25.45
C LEU A 207 -8.09 -13.76 24.07
N TRP A 208 -8.80 -14.22 23.04
CA TRP A 208 -8.28 -14.24 21.67
C TRP A 208 -8.10 -12.83 21.12
N LEU A 209 -9.01 -11.91 21.44
CA LEU A 209 -8.86 -10.50 21.07
C LEU A 209 -7.54 -9.91 21.59
N ARG A 210 -7.20 -10.14 22.87
CA ARG A 210 -5.94 -9.69 23.47
C ARG A 210 -4.72 -10.33 22.80
N ARG A 211 -4.77 -11.64 22.54
CA ARG A 211 -3.68 -12.37 21.86
C ARG A 211 -3.44 -11.81 20.46
N LEU A 212 -4.50 -11.61 19.68
CA LEU A 212 -4.43 -11.07 18.33
C LEU A 212 -3.87 -9.63 18.33
N LEU A 213 -4.31 -8.77 19.26
CA LEU A 213 -3.80 -7.40 19.39
C LEU A 213 -2.33 -7.36 19.83
N SER A 214 -1.91 -8.26 20.73
CA SER A 214 -0.50 -8.34 21.17
C SER A 214 0.45 -8.75 20.04
N PHE A 215 -0.03 -9.56 19.09
CA PHE A 215 0.70 -9.91 17.88
C PHE A 215 0.68 -8.78 16.83
N GLY A 216 -0.46 -8.10 16.69
CA GLY A 216 -0.68 -7.08 15.67
C GLY A 216 -0.02 -5.72 15.93
N GLY A 217 0.19 -5.33 17.20
CA GLY A 217 0.57 -3.97 17.58
C GLY A 217 1.83 -3.42 16.89
N TRP A 218 2.94 -4.17 16.90
CA TRP A 218 4.21 -3.71 16.29
C TRP A 218 4.23 -3.82 14.76
N VAL A 219 3.50 -4.79 14.21
CA VAL A 219 3.32 -4.97 12.76
C VAL A 219 2.48 -3.82 12.19
N THR A 220 1.49 -3.34 12.95
CA THR A 220 0.63 -2.20 12.58
C THR A 220 1.43 -0.93 12.38
N VAL A 221 2.31 -0.58 13.33
CA VAL A 221 3.12 0.66 13.25
C VAL A 221 3.94 0.66 11.96
N SER A 222 4.59 -0.46 11.63
CA SER A 222 5.39 -0.59 10.41
C SER A 222 4.54 -0.54 9.14
N ASN A 223 3.32 -1.09 9.18
CA ASN A 223 2.39 -1.12 8.05
C ASN A 223 1.62 0.20 7.84
N VAL A 224 1.57 1.10 8.84
CA VAL A 224 0.93 2.42 8.71
C VAL A 224 1.92 3.42 8.08
N ILE A 225 3.16 3.43 8.57
CA ILE A 225 4.12 4.49 8.25
C ILE A 225 4.52 4.49 6.77
N GLY A 226 4.84 3.32 6.22
CA GLY A 226 5.27 3.21 4.81
C GLY A 226 4.22 3.77 3.85
N PRO A 227 2.99 3.24 3.86
CA PRO A 227 1.83 3.80 3.19
C PRO A 227 1.70 5.31 3.36
N VAL A 228 1.61 5.83 4.59
CA VAL A 228 1.40 7.27 4.83
C VAL A 228 2.50 8.12 4.20
N ILE A 229 3.77 7.73 4.32
CA ILE A 229 4.89 8.43 3.65
C ILE A 229 4.63 8.49 2.14
N VAL A 230 4.20 7.39 1.52
CA VAL A 230 4.14 7.29 0.06
C VAL A 230 3.07 8.18 -0.58
N TYR A 231 1.94 8.46 0.07
CA TYR A 231 0.86 9.24 -0.57
C TYR A 231 0.34 10.43 0.24
N VAL A 232 1.06 10.86 1.29
CA VAL A 232 0.72 12.11 2.02
C VAL A 232 0.69 13.32 1.08
N ASP A 233 1.54 13.31 0.05
CA ASP A 233 1.58 14.30 -1.03
C ASP A 233 0.22 14.52 -1.70
N ARG A 234 -0.55 13.47 -2.02
CA ARG A 234 -1.85 13.56 -2.70
C ARG A 234 -2.90 14.26 -1.85
N PHE A 235 -2.89 14.01 -0.54
CA PHE A 235 -3.78 14.70 0.38
C PHE A 235 -3.43 16.18 0.50
N VAL A 236 -2.12 16.49 0.61
CA VAL A 236 -1.65 17.88 0.65
C VAL A 236 -1.99 18.59 -0.65
N ILE A 237 -1.78 17.97 -1.81
CA ILE A 237 -2.16 18.52 -3.13
C ILE A 237 -3.66 18.77 -3.19
N GLY A 238 -4.50 17.80 -2.81
CA GLY A 238 -5.96 17.94 -2.87
C GLY A 238 -6.53 19.01 -1.93
N ALA A 239 -5.86 19.26 -0.80
CA ALA A 239 -6.26 20.29 0.17
C ALA A 239 -5.71 21.69 -0.16
N THR A 240 -4.50 21.79 -0.71
CA THR A 240 -3.83 23.08 -0.96
C THR A 240 -4.07 23.59 -2.38
N LEU A 241 -4.07 22.70 -3.36
CA LEU A 241 -4.31 22.96 -4.78
C LEU A 241 -5.73 22.48 -5.17
N ALA A 242 -6.03 22.46 -6.47
CA ALA A 242 -7.30 21.96 -6.99
C ALA A 242 -7.31 20.42 -7.04
N ALA A 243 -8.49 19.81 -6.91
CA ALA A 243 -8.63 18.35 -7.02
C ALA A 243 -8.15 17.80 -8.38
N SER A 244 -8.25 18.58 -9.45
CA SER A 244 -7.71 18.25 -10.77
C SER A 244 -6.18 18.11 -10.78
N SER A 245 -5.47 18.86 -9.93
CA SER A 245 -4.02 18.75 -9.76
C SER A 245 -3.60 17.40 -9.20
N VAL A 246 -4.48 16.73 -8.44
CA VAL A 246 -4.23 15.38 -7.93
C VAL A 246 -4.17 14.36 -9.06
N ALA A 247 -4.99 14.49 -10.10
CA ALA A 247 -4.92 13.60 -11.26
C ALA A 247 -3.61 13.77 -12.05
N ILE A 248 -3.18 15.02 -12.27
CA ILE A 248 -1.89 15.37 -12.92
C ILE A 248 -0.72 14.74 -12.16
N TYR A 249 -0.80 14.68 -10.83
CA TYR A 249 0.24 14.10 -10.00
C TYR A 249 0.18 12.58 -9.90
N ALA A 250 -1.00 12.05 -9.59
CA ALA A 250 -1.18 10.63 -9.27
C ALA A 250 -0.90 9.73 -10.48
N VAL A 251 -1.26 10.15 -11.70
CA VAL A 251 -1.08 9.33 -12.91
C VAL A 251 0.40 9.04 -13.19
N PRO A 252 1.29 10.05 -13.32
CA PRO A 252 2.74 9.83 -13.40
C PRO A 252 3.31 9.07 -12.19
N PHE A 253 2.88 9.42 -10.98
CA PHE A 253 3.38 8.76 -9.78
C PHE A 253 3.08 7.25 -9.78
N ASP A 254 1.83 6.86 -10.08
CA ASP A 254 1.41 5.46 -10.08
C ASP A 254 2.09 4.64 -11.18
N LEU A 255 2.47 5.29 -12.29
CA LEU A 255 3.30 4.70 -13.35
C LEU A 255 4.73 4.48 -12.87
N VAL A 256 5.37 5.54 -12.36
CA VAL A 256 6.80 5.56 -12.06
C VAL A 256 7.15 4.84 -10.76
N SER A 257 6.22 4.78 -9.79
CA SER A 257 6.36 4.02 -8.54
C SER A 257 6.55 2.51 -8.72
N ARG A 258 6.45 2.01 -9.96
CA ARG A 258 6.73 0.61 -10.32
C ARG A 258 8.20 0.34 -10.61
N LEU A 259 9.01 1.38 -10.80
CA LEU A 259 10.43 1.25 -11.09
C LEU A 259 11.20 0.40 -10.04
N PRO A 260 10.95 0.53 -8.72
CA PRO A 260 11.61 -0.31 -7.71
C PRO A 260 11.35 -1.82 -7.85
N ILE A 261 10.32 -2.26 -8.57
CA ILE A 261 10.03 -3.69 -8.79
C ILE A 261 11.21 -4.40 -9.49
N LEU A 262 11.95 -3.68 -10.34
CA LEU A 262 13.11 -4.22 -11.03
C LEU A 262 14.23 -4.59 -10.05
N VAL A 263 14.44 -3.78 -9.01
CA VAL A 263 15.42 -4.06 -7.96
C VAL A 263 14.87 -5.09 -6.97
N ALA A 264 13.55 -5.11 -6.75
CA ALA A 264 12.91 -6.07 -5.85
C ALA A 264 13.22 -7.53 -6.21
N ALA A 265 13.28 -7.85 -7.51
CA ALA A 265 13.65 -9.17 -8.02
C ALA A 265 15.10 -9.58 -7.65
N LEU A 266 16.03 -8.63 -7.61
CA LEU A 266 17.40 -8.89 -7.15
C LEU A 266 17.44 -9.07 -5.63
N THR A 267 16.70 -8.22 -4.90
CA THR A 267 16.71 -8.26 -3.42
C THR A 267 16.11 -9.53 -2.85
N SER A 268 15.19 -10.19 -3.55
CA SER A 268 14.60 -11.46 -3.09
C SER A 268 15.61 -12.60 -3.00
N VAL A 269 16.65 -12.57 -3.85
CA VAL A 269 17.77 -13.53 -3.83
C VAL A 269 18.89 -13.03 -2.92
N LEU A 270 19.12 -11.71 -2.89
CA LEU A 270 20.15 -11.10 -2.06
C LEU A 270 19.88 -11.27 -0.56
N LEU A 271 18.62 -11.16 -0.12
CA LEU A 271 18.23 -11.25 1.28
C LEU A 271 18.68 -12.55 1.97
N PRO A 272 18.33 -13.76 1.49
CA PRO A 272 18.73 -15.01 2.13
C PRO A 272 20.25 -15.21 2.11
N GLU A 273 20.94 -14.80 1.04
CA GLU A 273 22.39 -14.95 0.96
C GLU A 273 23.13 -14.01 1.91
N LEU A 274 22.69 -12.76 2.05
CA LEU A 274 23.25 -11.84 3.04
C LEU A 274 22.98 -12.31 4.47
N ALA A 275 21.81 -12.92 4.73
CA ALA A 275 21.53 -13.50 6.04
C ALA A 275 22.49 -14.65 6.36
N ARG A 276 22.75 -15.55 5.39
CA ARG A 276 23.73 -16.64 5.51
C ARG A 276 25.15 -16.13 5.74
N LEU A 277 25.61 -15.14 4.98
CA LEU A 277 26.94 -14.55 5.17
C LEU A 277 27.06 -13.84 6.52
N SER A 278 25.99 -13.21 7.00
CA SER A 278 25.98 -12.54 8.30
C SER A 278 26.09 -13.52 9.47
N SER A 279 25.46 -14.72 9.38
CA SER A 279 25.56 -15.74 10.42
C SER A 279 26.93 -16.41 10.45
N LEU A 280 27.54 -16.65 9.29
CA LEU A 280 28.91 -17.15 9.18
C LEU A 280 29.95 -16.14 9.71
N ALA A 281 29.77 -14.86 9.39
CA ALA A 281 30.63 -13.78 9.89
C ALA A 281 30.56 -13.62 11.42
N ALA A 282 29.43 -13.99 12.05
CA ALA A 282 29.27 -13.93 13.50
C ALA A 282 29.93 -15.09 14.25
N THR A 283 30.21 -16.21 13.57
CA THR A 283 30.56 -17.48 14.23
C THR A 283 31.93 -18.03 13.84
N THR A 284 32.34 -17.89 12.57
CA THR A 284 33.37 -18.79 12.02
C THR A 284 34.34 -18.14 11.03
N ASP A 285 33.93 -17.13 10.27
CA ASP A 285 34.72 -16.66 9.12
C ASP A 285 34.71 -15.12 8.92
N PRO A 286 35.84 -14.42 9.15
CA PRO A 286 35.95 -12.98 8.88
C PRO A 286 35.85 -12.65 7.37
N ASP A 287 36.17 -13.58 6.46
CA ASP A 287 36.06 -13.36 5.02
C ASP A 287 34.60 -13.27 4.57
N ALA A 288 33.67 -13.93 5.27
CA ALA A 288 32.24 -13.85 4.99
C ALA A 288 31.69 -12.42 5.11
N ARG A 289 32.26 -11.59 6.01
CA ARG A 289 31.90 -10.17 6.15
C ARG A 289 32.36 -9.36 4.93
N GLN A 290 33.57 -9.61 4.47
CA GLN A 290 34.11 -8.95 3.27
C GLN A 290 33.31 -9.38 2.03
N GLN A 291 32.94 -10.66 1.92
CA GLN A 291 32.07 -11.17 0.86
C GLN A 291 30.71 -10.48 0.88
N ALA A 292 30.07 -10.34 2.04
CA ALA A 292 28.79 -9.63 2.16
C ALA A 292 28.91 -8.16 1.72
N HIS A 293 29.97 -7.47 2.12
CA HIS A 293 30.20 -6.08 1.71
C HIS A 293 30.43 -5.95 0.20
N GLN A 294 31.25 -6.83 -0.38
CA GLN A 294 31.49 -6.85 -1.82
C GLN A 294 30.22 -7.19 -2.61
N LEU A 295 29.39 -8.10 -2.10
CA LEU A 295 28.13 -8.47 -2.71
C LEU A 295 27.17 -7.26 -2.73
N VAL A 296 26.97 -6.60 -1.59
CA VAL A 296 26.14 -5.38 -1.51
C VAL A 296 26.67 -4.30 -2.44
N TRP A 297 27.98 -4.04 -2.45
CA TRP A 297 28.59 -3.05 -3.33
C TRP A 297 28.36 -3.36 -4.83
N ARG A 298 28.61 -4.60 -5.25
CA ARG A 298 28.41 -5.04 -6.64
C ARG A 298 26.93 -4.97 -7.03
N SER A 299 26.03 -5.41 -6.16
CA SER A 299 24.59 -5.32 -6.37
C SER A 299 24.13 -3.86 -6.47
N SER A 300 24.62 -2.96 -5.61
CA SER A 300 24.33 -1.53 -5.67
C SER A 300 24.82 -0.92 -6.99
N LEU A 301 26.04 -1.23 -7.44
CA LEU A 301 26.58 -0.70 -8.70
C LEU A 301 25.80 -1.22 -9.91
N PHE A 302 25.50 -2.52 -9.95
CA PHE A 302 24.70 -3.12 -11.01
C PHE A 302 23.29 -2.53 -11.06
N SER A 303 22.60 -2.46 -9.92
CA SER A 303 21.27 -1.84 -9.82
C SER A 303 21.31 -0.37 -10.20
N ALA A 304 22.32 0.39 -9.77
CA ALA A 304 22.47 1.79 -10.13
C ALA A 304 22.67 1.97 -11.64
N ALA A 305 23.48 1.14 -12.29
CA ALA A 305 23.69 1.21 -13.74
C ALA A 305 22.40 0.91 -14.52
N VAL A 306 21.69 -0.17 -14.17
CA VAL A 306 20.43 -0.55 -14.82
C VAL A 306 19.35 0.50 -14.59
N VAL A 307 19.17 0.95 -13.34
CA VAL A 307 18.17 1.96 -13.00
C VAL A 307 18.50 3.30 -13.65
N ALA A 308 19.76 3.73 -13.65
CA ALA A 308 20.16 4.97 -14.31
C ALA A 308 19.86 4.94 -15.81
N ALA A 309 20.18 3.84 -16.50
CA ALA A 309 19.86 3.70 -17.92
C ALA A 309 18.35 3.83 -18.18
N LEU A 310 17.52 3.16 -17.37
CA LEU A 310 16.06 3.24 -17.49
C LEU A 310 15.49 4.61 -17.12
N VAL A 311 16.04 5.27 -16.11
CA VAL A 311 15.65 6.63 -15.71
C VAL A 311 16.01 7.61 -16.82
N ILE A 312 17.21 7.54 -17.40
CA ILE A 312 17.61 8.40 -18.51
C ILE A 312 16.67 8.20 -19.71
N LEU A 313 16.45 6.95 -20.12
CA LEU A 313 15.51 6.63 -21.20
C LEU A 313 14.10 7.13 -20.89
N GLY A 314 13.61 6.90 -19.67
CA GLY A 314 12.30 7.36 -19.22
C GLY A 314 12.16 8.87 -19.21
N VAL A 315 13.18 9.60 -18.75
CA VAL A 315 13.18 11.08 -18.68
C VAL A 315 13.14 11.68 -20.09
N LEU A 316 13.92 11.11 -21.02
CA LEU A 316 13.93 11.53 -22.42
C LEU A 316 12.62 11.18 -23.14
N ALA A 317 12.04 10.01 -22.85
CA ALA A 317 10.81 9.55 -23.47
C ALA A 317 9.54 10.14 -22.85
N ALA A 318 9.59 10.68 -21.62
CA ALA A 318 8.41 11.09 -20.87
C ALA A 318 7.47 12.05 -21.63
N PRO A 319 7.95 13.13 -22.30
CA PRO A 319 7.05 14.02 -23.03
C PRO A 319 6.31 13.33 -24.17
N LEU A 320 7.03 12.51 -24.96
CA LEU A 320 6.44 11.76 -26.07
C LEU A 320 5.47 10.68 -25.57
N ALA A 321 5.88 9.91 -24.56
CA ALA A 321 5.08 8.83 -24.00
C ALA A 321 3.77 9.35 -23.38
N LEU A 322 3.83 10.46 -22.64
CA LEU A 322 2.64 11.08 -22.08
C LEU A 322 1.73 11.66 -23.15
N ASN A 323 2.28 12.28 -24.19
CA ASN A 323 1.47 12.81 -25.29
C ASN A 323 0.71 11.68 -26.00
N LEU A 324 1.40 10.59 -26.34
CA LEU A 324 0.78 9.42 -26.98
C LEU A 324 -0.26 8.73 -26.09
N TRP A 325 -0.09 8.76 -24.76
CA TRP A 325 -0.96 8.05 -23.83
C TRP A 325 -2.16 8.88 -23.34
N MET A 326 -1.93 10.15 -23.01
CA MET A 326 -2.87 11.03 -22.32
C MET A 326 -3.25 12.27 -23.13
N GLY A 327 -2.59 12.52 -24.26
CA GLY A 327 -2.78 13.71 -25.08
C GLY A 327 -1.85 14.87 -24.72
N GLU A 328 -1.82 15.87 -25.59
CA GLU A 328 -0.86 16.97 -25.55
C GLU A 328 -1.03 17.85 -24.30
N ASP A 329 -2.28 18.23 -23.97
CA ASP A 329 -2.58 19.10 -22.82
C ASP A 329 -2.09 18.50 -21.49
N PHE A 330 -2.23 17.18 -21.33
CA PHE A 330 -1.76 16.48 -20.14
C PHE A 330 -0.24 16.38 -20.11
N ALA A 331 0.39 16.12 -21.26
CA ALA A 331 1.83 16.02 -21.39
C ALA A 331 2.52 17.36 -21.07
N GLN A 332 1.96 18.49 -21.53
CA GLN A 332 2.51 19.82 -21.22
C GLN A 332 2.53 20.11 -19.70
N GLN A 333 1.51 19.65 -18.97
CA GLN A 333 1.39 19.87 -17.52
C GLN A 333 2.21 18.87 -16.68
N SER A 334 2.43 17.66 -17.19
CA SER A 334 2.94 16.53 -16.39
C SER A 334 4.34 16.07 -16.76
N SER A 335 4.94 16.54 -17.87
CA SER A 335 6.24 16.03 -18.34
C SER A 335 7.37 16.26 -17.35
N THR A 336 7.62 17.52 -16.95
CA THR A 336 8.67 17.84 -15.98
C THR A 336 8.44 17.14 -14.65
N LEU A 337 7.18 17.08 -14.21
CA LEU A 337 6.79 16.35 -13.01
C LEU A 337 7.18 14.86 -13.09
N THR A 338 6.87 14.21 -14.21
CA THR A 338 7.17 12.80 -14.46
C THR A 338 8.68 12.55 -14.49
N GLN A 339 9.44 13.46 -15.09
CA GLN A 339 10.91 13.38 -15.14
C GLN A 339 11.53 13.44 -13.74
N VAL A 340 11.06 14.35 -12.88
CA VAL A 340 11.53 14.44 -11.49
C VAL A 340 11.15 13.19 -10.69
N LEU A 341 9.91 12.70 -10.84
CA LEU A 341 9.48 11.46 -10.20
C LEU A 341 10.29 10.25 -10.65
N LEU A 342 10.68 10.17 -11.94
CA LEU A 342 11.54 9.10 -12.46
C LEU A 342 12.89 9.08 -11.74
N MET A 343 13.51 10.25 -11.56
CA MET A 343 14.76 10.36 -10.79
C MET A 343 14.56 9.93 -9.34
N ALA A 344 13.46 10.34 -8.71
CA ALA A 344 13.16 10.02 -7.31
C ALA A 344 12.91 8.54 -7.06
N PHE A 345 12.06 7.90 -7.86
CA PHE A 345 11.87 6.47 -7.78
C PHE A 345 13.09 5.68 -8.24
N GLY A 346 13.95 6.27 -9.08
CA GLY A 346 15.27 5.70 -9.40
C GLY A 346 16.16 5.60 -8.17
N VAL A 347 16.31 6.69 -7.41
CA VAL A 347 17.05 6.67 -6.15
C VAL A 347 16.42 5.71 -5.14
N ASN A 348 15.09 5.74 -5.00
CA ASN A 348 14.37 4.84 -4.11
C ASN A 348 14.54 3.35 -4.50
N ALA A 349 14.60 3.04 -5.80
CA ALA A 349 14.87 1.69 -6.28
C ALA A 349 16.26 1.21 -5.83
N ILE A 350 17.28 2.06 -5.93
CA ILE A 350 18.66 1.72 -5.51
C ILE A 350 18.75 1.56 -3.98
N ALA A 351 17.98 2.35 -3.21
CA ALA A 351 17.90 2.26 -1.75
C ALA A 351 17.41 0.90 -1.24
N GLN A 352 16.70 0.12 -2.05
CA GLN A 352 16.28 -1.25 -1.71
C GLN A 352 17.47 -2.16 -1.38
N ILE A 353 18.65 -1.93 -1.96
CA ILE A 353 19.83 -2.77 -1.72
C ILE A 353 20.37 -2.62 -0.28
N PRO A 354 20.80 -1.42 0.19
CA PRO A 354 21.25 -1.27 1.58
C PRO A 354 20.12 -1.52 2.58
N PHE A 355 18.87 -1.19 2.24
CA PHE A 355 17.70 -1.56 3.03
C PHE A 355 17.61 -3.07 3.26
N THR A 356 17.72 -3.87 2.19
CA THR A 356 17.71 -5.34 2.26
C THR A 356 18.89 -5.88 3.07
N ALA A 357 20.08 -5.30 2.91
CA ALA A 357 21.26 -5.70 3.66
C ALA A 357 21.13 -5.46 5.18
N LEU A 358 20.56 -4.33 5.58
CA LEU A 358 20.26 -4.03 6.98
C LEU A 358 19.21 -4.99 7.54
N GLN A 359 18.17 -5.34 6.77
CA GLN A 359 17.18 -6.33 7.21
C GLN A 359 17.77 -7.73 7.37
N ALA A 360 18.60 -8.17 6.40
CA ALA A 360 19.25 -9.47 6.44
C ALA A 360 20.11 -9.67 7.70
N THR A 361 20.66 -8.59 8.25
CA THR A 361 21.48 -8.60 9.48
C THR A 361 20.67 -8.32 10.76
N GLY A 362 19.34 -8.33 10.69
CA GLY A 362 18.45 -8.17 11.85
C GLY A 362 18.22 -6.73 12.30
N LYS A 363 18.67 -5.70 11.55
CA LYS A 363 18.50 -4.28 11.90
C LYS A 363 17.09 -3.73 11.58
N VAL A 364 16.08 -4.59 11.54
CA VAL A 364 14.69 -4.23 11.18
C VAL A 364 14.16 -3.07 12.04
N ARG A 365 14.44 -3.08 13.36
CA ARG A 365 14.04 -2.00 14.28
C ARG A 365 14.67 -0.66 13.94
N ALA A 366 15.95 -0.63 13.57
CA ALA A 366 16.64 0.61 13.25
C ALA A 366 16.08 1.23 11.96
N VAL A 367 15.80 0.41 10.95
CA VAL A 367 15.17 0.82 9.70
C VAL A 367 13.75 1.34 9.94
N ALA A 368 12.95 0.65 10.76
CA ALA A 368 11.61 1.12 11.12
C ALA A 368 11.63 2.47 11.83
N LEU A 369 12.56 2.67 12.77
CA LEU A 369 12.74 3.95 13.47
C LEU A 369 13.20 5.07 12.52
N LEU A 370 14.08 4.77 11.56
CA LEU A 370 14.50 5.73 10.53
C LEU A 370 13.30 6.23 9.73
N HIS A 371 12.52 5.33 9.12
CA HIS A 371 11.35 5.74 8.33
C HIS A 371 10.30 6.46 9.19
N SER A 372 10.13 6.05 10.46
CA SER A 372 9.26 6.76 11.41
C SER A 372 9.73 8.20 11.64
N ALA A 373 11.04 8.39 11.78
CA ALA A 373 11.64 9.71 11.99
C ALA A 373 11.61 10.58 10.72
N GLU A 374 11.66 9.99 9.53
CA GLU A 374 11.57 10.69 8.25
C GLU A 374 10.17 11.25 7.96
N LEU A 375 9.12 10.63 8.50
CA LEU A 375 7.74 10.99 8.21
C LEU A 375 7.43 12.46 8.50
N VAL A 376 7.82 12.96 9.68
CA VAL A 376 7.50 14.34 10.09
C VAL A 376 8.28 15.38 9.27
N PRO A 377 9.62 15.29 9.12
CA PRO A 377 10.37 16.18 8.24
C PRO A 377 9.86 16.13 6.80
N TYR A 378 9.52 14.94 6.29
CA TYR A 378 9.01 14.80 4.94
C TYR A 378 7.64 15.47 4.76
N ALA A 379 6.71 15.30 5.70
CA ALA A 379 5.39 15.95 5.63
C ALA A 379 5.52 17.48 5.63
N ILE A 380 6.42 18.02 6.47
CA ILE A 380 6.73 19.46 6.50
C ILE A 380 7.32 19.91 5.16
N LEU A 381 8.32 19.18 4.65
CA LEU A 381 8.98 19.48 3.38
C LEU A 381 7.97 19.48 2.22
N VAL A 382 7.10 18.47 2.13
CA VAL A 382 6.10 18.36 1.06
C VAL A 382 5.11 19.52 1.12
N PHE A 383 4.65 19.90 2.33
CA PHE A 383 3.73 21.00 2.50
C PHE A 383 4.31 22.32 1.99
N PHE A 384 5.52 22.67 2.41
CA PHE A 384 6.18 23.90 1.96
C PHE A 384 6.57 23.84 0.48
N ALA A 385 7.10 22.72 0.00
CA ALA A 385 7.47 22.57 -1.40
C ALA A 385 6.26 22.71 -2.34
N ILE A 386 5.11 22.15 -1.98
CA ILE A 386 3.86 22.33 -2.73
C ILE A 386 3.40 23.79 -2.69
N SER A 387 3.48 24.44 -1.54
CA SER A 387 3.05 25.84 -1.40
C SER A 387 3.87 26.81 -2.26
N TRP A 388 5.14 26.51 -2.53
CA TRP A 388 6.03 27.41 -3.29
C TRP A 388 6.21 27.01 -4.76
N LEU A 389 6.27 25.70 -5.05
CA LEU A 389 6.62 25.17 -6.37
C LEU A 389 5.49 24.33 -7.01
N GLY A 390 4.32 24.28 -6.37
CA GLY A 390 3.17 23.50 -6.84
C GLY A 390 3.47 22.00 -6.95
N LEU A 391 2.96 21.37 -8.00
CA LEU A 391 3.11 19.91 -8.21
C LEU A 391 4.56 19.46 -8.36
N VAL A 392 5.38 20.23 -9.04
CA VAL A 392 6.81 19.92 -9.22
C VAL A 392 7.53 19.98 -7.87
N GLY A 393 7.09 20.85 -6.96
CA GLY A 393 7.54 20.87 -5.56
C GLY A 393 7.33 19.55 -4.82
N ALA A 394 6.15 18.92 -4.97
CA ALA A 394 5.89 17.60 -4.38
C ALA A 394 6.87 16.54 -4.90
N ALA A 395 7.17 16.54 -6.20
CA ALA A 395 8.13 15.60 -6.78
C ALA A 395 9.58 15.86 -6.30
N TRP A 396 9.99 17.12 -6.16
CA TRP A 396 11.30 17.45 -5.58
C TRP A 396 11.40 17.06 -4.11
N ALA A 397 10.33 17.23 -3.33
CA ALA A 397 10.28 16.76 -1.95
C ALA A 397 10.44 15.22 -1.88
N TRP A 398 9.78 14.49 -2.78
CA TRP A 398 9.94 13.04 -2.91
C TRP A 398 11.37 12.63 -3.31
N PHE A 399 11.98 13.37 -4.25
CA PHE A 399 13.36 13.18 -4.69
C PHE A 399 14.35 13.37 -3.54
N LEU A 400 14.24 14.50 -2.83
CA LEU A 400 15.12 14.83 -1.71
C LEU A 400 14.99 13.81 -0.58
N ARG A 401 13.75 13.41 -0.22
CA ARG A 401 13.52 12.33 0.75
C ARG A 401 14.23 11.05 0.32
N SER A 402 14.08 10.65 -0.94
CA SER A 402 14.69 9.42 -1.46
C SER A 402 16.22 9.45 -1.42
N ILE A 403 16.84 10.62 -1.65
CA ILE A 403 18.29 10.81 -1.50
C ILE A 403 18.71 10.66 -0.04
N VAL A 404 17.99 11.31 0.88
CA VAL A 404 18.30 11.26 2.31
C VAL A 404 18.18 9.82 2.82
N ASP A 405 17.08 9.14 2.51
CA ASP A 405 16.83 7.75 2.86
C ASP A 405 17.94 6.82 2.36
N TYR A 406 18.27 6.90 1.05
CA TYR A 406 19.40 6.16 0.48
C TYR A 406 20.71 6.44 1.21
N GLY A 407 21.04 7.71 1.44
CA GLY A 407 22.27 8.14 2.09
C GLY A 407 22.39 7.61 3.52
N VAL A 408 21.32 7.68 4.30
CA VAL A 408 21.29 7.20 5.68
C VAL A 408 21.37 5.66 5.72
N LEU A 409 20.64 4.95 4.87
CA LEU A 409 20.70 3.48 4.79
C LEU A 409 22.10 3.00 4.37
N ALA A 410 22.70 3.63 3.36
CA ALA A 410 24.05 3.31 2.92
C ALA A 410 25.09 3.61 4.01
N TRP A 411 24.96 4.73 4.72
CA TRP A 411 25.82 5.06 5.86
C TRP A 411 25.67 4.06 7.01
N MET A 412 24.44 3.68 7.36
CA MET A 412 24.17 2.68 8.40
C MET A 412 24.83 1.35 8.07
N TRP A 413 24.72 0.90 6.81
CA TRP A 413 25.38 -0.31 6.33
C TRP A 413 26.91 -0.19 6.44
N HIS A 414 27.48 0.92 5.96
CA HIS A 414 28.93 1.15 6.01
C HIS A 414 29.47 1.21 7.45
N ARG A 415 28.75 1.82 8.39
CA ARG A 415 29.15 1.86 9.80
C ARG A 415 29.11 0.47 10.43
N GLN A 416 28.11 -0.34 10.08
CA GLN A 416 28.01 -1.72 10.57
C GLN A 416 29.18 -2.58 10.08
N THR A 417 29.66 -2.36 8.86
CA THR A 417 30.83 -3.06 8.34
C THR A 417 32.16 -2.55 8.91
N GLN A 418 32.18 -1.43 9.63
CA GLN A 418 33.36 -0.95 10.38
C GLN A 418 33.36 -1.34 11.87
N CYS A 419 32.21 -1.43 12.53
CA CYS A 419 32.15 -1.79 13.96
C CYS A 419 32.16 -3.32 14.19
N ASN A 420 33.01 -3.81 15.09
CA ASN A 420 32.95 -5.18 15.63
C ASN A 420 31.61 -5.39 16.37
N PRO A 421 30.92 -6.54 16.23
CA PRO A 421 29.71 -6.77 17.00
C PRO A 421 30.09 -7.09 18.45
N VAL A 422 29.78 -6.17 19.36
CA VAL A 422 29.45 -6.56 20.73
C VAL A 422 28.17 -7.39 20.62
N SER A 423 28.26 -8.61 21.17
CA SER A 423 27.23 -9.66 21.30
C SER A 423 25.77 -9.22 21.08
N VAL A 424 25.16 -9.80 20.05
CA VAL A 424 23.70 -9.88 19.92
C VAL A 424 23.25 -11.02 20.83
N ASN A 425 22.74 -10.70 22.02
CA ASN A 425 21.94 -11.65 22.78
C ASN A 425 20.55 -11.72 22.13
N LEU A 426 20.16 -12.92 21.70
CA LEU A 426 18.83 -13.29 21.22
C LEU A 426 17.78 -13.15 22.33
#